data_AF-A0A4Y2H734-F1
#
_entry.id   AF-A0A4Y2H734-F1
#
_cell.length_a   1.000
_cell.length_b   1.000
_cell.length_c   1.000
_cell.angle_alpha   90.00
_cell.angle_beta   90.00
_cell.angle_gamma   90.00
#
_symmetry.space_group_name_H-M   'P 1'
#
loop_
_entity.id
_entity.type
_entity.pdbx_description
1 polymer ?
#
loop_
_entity_poly.entity_id
_entity_poly.type
_entity_poly.pdbx_seq_one_letter_code
_entity_poly.pdbx_strand_id
1 'polypeptide(L)'
;MSLDIGSFFGSSNSIKYYLPHHAVINSSSSTTKLRVVSDDYSGTERNLSLNSILSVGLELQLYKRDLCQILLSFRFPKVVFKADVAKMYRQVLIDSEDQNFQRIVWIYNPSDEIASTN
;
A
#
# COMPACT_ATOMS: atom_id res chain seq x y z
N MET A 1 20.21 -9.89 -6.31
CA MET A 1 20.99 -9.47 -5.13
C MET A 1 19.96 -9.02 -4.11
N SER A 2 19.61 -9.91 -3.17
CA SER A 2 18.55 -9.67 -2.19
C SER A 2 19.09 -8.73 -1.12
N LEU A 3 18.57 -7.51 -1.09
CA LEU A 3 18.81 -6.58 0.01
C LEU A 3 17.76 -6.85 1.08
N ASP A 4 18.23 -7.18 2.28
CA ASP A 4 17.39 -7.44 3.44
C ASP A 4 16.83 -6.11 3.96
N ILE A 5 15.68 -5.71 3.39
CA ILE A 5 14.96 -4.47 3.72
C ILE A 5 13.96 -4.71 4.87
N GLY A 6 13.89 -5.95 5.39
CA GLY A 6 12.81 -6.44 6.24
C GLY A 6 12.75 -5.92 7.68
N SER A 7 13.82 -5.34 8.24
CA SER A 7 13.76 -4.77 9.59
C SER A 7 14.99 -3.90 9.91
N PHE A 8 14.89 -2.59 9.69
CA PHE A 8 15.83 -1.64 10.28
C PHE A 8 15.39 -1.33 11.72
N PHE A 9 15.92 -2.10 12.68
CA PHE A 9 15.89 -1.74 14.10
C PHE A 9 16.92 -0.62 14.35
N GLY A 10 16.57 0.62 14.04
CA GLY A 10 17.37 1.78 14.42
C GLY A 10 17.39 1.95 15.95
N SER A 11 18.49 2.47 16.49
CA SER A 11 18.81 2.66 17.93
C SER A 11 17.85 3.55 18.74
N SER A 12 16.66 3.87 18.22
CA SER A 12 15.59 4.63 18.88
C SER A 12 14.32 3.79 18.87
N ASN A 13 13.62 3.69 19.99
CA ASN A 13 12.45 2.84 20.32
C ASN A 13 11.24 2.74 19.34
N SER A 14 11.32 3.16 18.07
CA SER A 14 10.25 3.07 17.08
C SER A 14 10.57 2.04 15.97
N ILE A 15 9.71 1.03 15.80
CA ILE A 15 9.76 0.09 14.67
C ILE A 15 9.51 0.85 13.36
N LYS A 16 10.34 0.60 12.35
CA LYS A 16 10.24 1.20 11.01
C LYS A 16 10.13 0.09 9.96
N TYR A 17 9.23 0.27 9.00
CA TYR A 17 9.08 -0.65 7.87
C TYR A 17 9.08 0.14 6.57
N TYR A 18 9.86 -0.33 5.59
CA TYR A 18 9.97 0.29 4.28
C TYR A 18 9.29 -0.60 3.23
N LEU A 19 8.28 -0.07 2.57
CA LEU A 19 7.56 -0.76 1.51
C LEU A 19 8.43 -0.76 0.24
N PRO A 20 8.87 -1.94 -0.23
CA PRO A 20 9.47 -2.02 -1.55
C PRO A 20 8.40 -1.64 -2.57
N HIS A 21 8.80 -0.90 -3.58
CA HIS A 21 7.89 -0.49 -4.63
C HIS A 21 8.59 -0.45 -5.97
N HIS A 22 7.82 -0.71 -7.03
CA HIS A 22 8.31 -0.68 -8.40
C HIS A 22 7.28 -0.04 -9.32
N ALA A 23 7.76 0.48 -10.45
CA ALA A 23 6.90 1.07 -11.46
C ALA A 23 6.41 -0.01 -12.44
N VAL A 24 5.10 -0.10 -12.62
CA VAL A 24 4.44 -0.88 -13.66
C VAL A 24 3.93 0.07 -14.73
N ILE A 25 4.45 -0.09 -15.95
CA ILE A 25 4.03 0.70 -17.10
C ILE A 25 3.01 -0.10 -17.91
N ASN A 26 1.82 0.45 -18.10
CA ASN A 26 0.83 -0.07 -19.01
C ASN A 26 0.62 0.90 -20.18
N SER A 27 1.32 0.63 -21.29
CA SER A 27 1.31 1.46 -22.49
C SER A 27 -0.06 1.53 -23.19
N SER A 28 -0.95 0.57 -22.95
CA SER A 28 -2.30 0.55 -23.51
C SER A 28 -3.35 1.28 -22.65
N SER A 29 -2.97 1.76 -21.46
CA SER A 29 -3.87 2.56 -20.62
C SER A 29 -4.01 3.98 -21.18
N SER A 30 -5.26 4.40 -21.40
CA SER A 30 -5.59 5.76 -21.85
C SER A 30 -5.51 6.81 -20.75
N THR A 31 -5.70 6.43 -19.49
CA THR A 31 -5.75 7.34 -18.33
C THR A 31 -4.47 7.32 -17.50
N THR A 32 -3.94 6.13 -17.17
CA THR A 32 -2.82 5.99 -16.23
C THR A 32 -1.77 5.03 -16.77
N LYS A 33 -0.78 5.58 -17.49
CA LYS A 33 0.29 4.79 -18.12
C LYS A 33 1.31 4.22 -17.13
N LEU A 34 1.53 4.87 -15.98
CA LEU A 34 2.49 4.44 -14.95
C LEU A 34 1.75 4.24 -13.62
N ARG A 35 1.97 3.09 -12.97
CA ARG A 35 1.48 2.81 -11.61
C ARG A 35 2.64 2.39 -10.73
N VAL A 36 2.70 2.95 -9.52
CA VAL A 36 3.62 2.48 -8.48
C VAL A 36 2.92 1.36 -7.73
N VAL A 37 3.51 0.18 -7.74
CA VAL A 37 3.05 -0.98 -6.98
C VAL A 37 3.97 -1.14 -5.79
N SER A 38 3.40 -1.22 -4.59
CA SER A 38 4.13 -1.61 -3.39
C SER A 38 4.02 -3.12 -3.25
N ASP A 39 5.15 -3.80 -3.22
CA ASP A 39 5.20 -5.23 -2.95
C ASP A 39 5.24 -5.44 -1.44
N ASP A 40 4.46 -6.40 -0.95
CA ASP A 40 4.57 -6.84 0.43
C ASP A 40 5.60 -7.97 0.48
N TYR A 41 6.87 -7.59 0.51
CA TYR A 41 7.97 -8.55 0.51
C TYR A 41 8.07 -9.26 1.87
N SER A 42 8.06 -10.59 1.84
CA SER A 42 8.14 -11.48 3.00
C SER A 42 9.55 -12.04 3.23
N GLY A 43 10.61 -11.32 2.88
CA GLY A 43 11.98 -11.85 3.05
C GLY A 43 12.65 -11.52 4.37
N THR A 44 11.90 -11.04 5.36
CA THR A 44 12.39 -10.96 6.73
C THR A 44 12.72 -12.36 7.24
N GLU A 45 13.66 -12.52 8.17
CA GLU A 45 14.08 -13.82 8.76
C GLU A 45 12.92 -14.72 9.24
N ARG A 46 11.73 -14.14 9.48
CA ARG A 46 10.52 -14.82 9.95
C ARG A 46 9.44 -15.04 8.87
N ASN A 47 9.70 -14.69 7.60
CA ASN A 47 8.74 -14.78 6.47
C ASN A 47 7.38 -14.09 6.72
N LEU A 48 7.35 -13.03 7.53
CA LEU A 48 6.12 -12.29 7.81
C LEU A 48 5.99 -11.11 6.86
N SER A 49 4.83 -10.99 6.22
CA SER A 49 4.48 -9.86 5.35
C SER A 49 3.71 -8.79 6.15
N LEU A 50 3.78 -7.52 5.78
CA LEU A 50 3.06 -6.44 6.45
C LEU A 50 1.55 -6.73 6.49
N ASN A 51 0.96 -7.21 5.39
CA ASN A 51 -0.46 -7.57 5.35
C ASN A 51 -0.82 -8.74 6.27
N SER A 52 0.14 -9.61 6.60
CA SER A 52 -0.08 -10.72 7.55
C SER A 52 -0.09 -10.27 9.01
N ILE A 53 0.52 -9.11 9.30
CA ILE A 53 0.63 -8.54 10.66
C ILE A 53 -0.48 -7.52 10.90
N LEU A 54 -0.90 -6.77 9.87
CA LEU A 54 -1.94 -5.77 10.00
C LEU A 54 -3.28 -6.43 10.36
N SER A 55 -3.88 -5.94 11.45
CA SER A 55 -5.23 -6.35 11.83
C SER A 55 -6.22 -5.88 10.77
N VAL A 56 -7.17 -6.74 10.39
CA VAL A 56 -8.24 -6.38 9.48
C VAL A 56 -9.06 -5.27 10.12
N GLY A 57 -9.06 -4.08 9.51
CA GLY A 57 -9.79 -2.92 10.02
C GLY A 57 -11.28 -3.22 10.22
N LEU A 58 -11.78 -2.92 11.43
CA LEU A 58 -13.17 -3.14 11.84
C LEU A 58 -14.17 -2.49 10.87
N GLU A 59 -13.82 -1.34 10.30
CA GLU A 59 -14.65 -0.64 9.32
C GLU A 59 -14.88 -1.45 8.03
N LEU A 60 -13.89 -2.21 7.54
CA LEU A 60 -14.06 -3.09 6.37
C LEU A 60 -15.03 -4.24 6.67
N GLN A 61 -15.11 -4.69 7.93
CA GLN A 61 -16.00 -5.76 8.34
C GLN A 61 -17.44 -5.24 8.55
N LEU A 62 -17.59 -4.03 9.10
CA LEU A 62 -18.90 -3.38 9.33
C LEU A 62 -19.52 -2.83 8.02
N TYR A 63 -18.69 -2.33 7.09
CA TYR A 63 -19.12 -1.87 5.76
C TYR A 63 -19.23 -2.98 4.71
N LYS A 64 -19.11 -4.25 5.10
CA LYS A 64 -19.79 -5.33 4.38
C LYS A 64 -21.32 -5.18 4.56
N ARG A 65 -21.90 -4.03 4.20
CA ARG A 65 -23.15 -4.10 3.45
C ARG A 65 -22.86 -5.09 2.35
N ASP A 66 -23.62 -6.18 2.37
CA ASP A 66 -23.46 -7.27 1.45
C ASP A 66 -23.23 -6.69 0.05
N LEU A 67 -22.07 -6.95 -0.56
CA LEU A 67 -21.77 -6.41 -1.89
C LEU A 67 -22.94 -6.71 -2.84
N CYS A 68 -23.63 -7.82 -2.61
CA CYS A 68 -24.87 -8.16 -3.30
C CYS A 68 -25.95 -7.08 -3.14
N GLN A 69 -26.20 -6.57 -1.94
CA GLN A 69 -27.17 -5.49 -1.72
C GLN A 69 -26.79 -4.19 -2.44
N ILE A 70 -25.51 -3.82 -2.44
CA ILE A 70 -25.03 -2.65 -3.18
C ILE A 70 -25.28 -2.89 -4.68
N LEU A 71 -24.85 -4.03 -5.23
CA LEU A 71 -25.03 -4.36 -6.63
C LEU A 71 -26.51 -4.45 -7.06
N LEU A 72 -27.37 -5.01 -6.20
CA LEU A 72 -28.81 -5.06 -6.42
C LEU A 72 -29.41 -3.64 -6.42
N SER A 73 -29.01 -2.79 -5.48
CA SER A 73 -29.47 -1.40 -5.41
C SER A 73 -29.09 -0.60 -6.66
N PHE A 74 -27.93 -0.87 -7.26
CA PHE A 74 -27.48 -0.28 -8.52
C PHE A 74 -28.31 -0.75 -9.74
N ARG A 75 -29.13 -1.80 -9.62
CA ARG A 75 -29.89 -2.39 -10.72
C ARG A 75 -31.33 -1.86 -10.83
N PHE A 76 -31.86 -1.24 -9.78
CA PHE A 76 -33.24 -0.72 -9.78
C PHE A 76 -33.43 0.63 -10.52
N PRO A 77 -32.52 1.61 -10.43
CA PRO A 77 -32.66 2.87 -11.15
C PRO A 77 -32.43 2.69 -12.66
N LYS A 78 -33.14 3.48 -13.48
CA LYS A 78 -32.96 3.50 -14.95
C LYS A 78 -31.62 4.11 -15.38
N VAL A 79 -31.05 4.99 -14.56
CA VAL A 79 -29.80 5.70 -14.81
C VAL A 79 -29.01 5.75 -13.51
N VAL A 80 -27.70 5.50 -13.59
CA VAL A 80 -26.80 5.51 -12.43
C VAL A 80 -25.52 6.24 -12.79
N PHE A 81 -25.02 7.05 -11.86
CA PHE A 81 -23.70 7.67 -11.96
C PHE A 81 -22.66 6.84 -11.22
N LYS A 82 -21.51 6.68 -11.86
CA LYS A 82 -20.33 6.05 -11.25
C LYS A 82 -19.16 6.98 -11.45
N ALA A 83 -18.34 7.13 -10.41
CA ALA A 83 -17.12 7.90 -10.46
C ALA A 83 -16.01 7.11 -9.77
N ASP A 84 -14.79 7.26 -10.26
CA ASP A 84 -13.59 6.76 -9.60
C ASP A 84 -12.98 7.90 -8.78
N VAL A 85 -12.63 7.61 -7.52
CA VAL A 85 -11.95 8.59 -6.67
C VAL A 85 -10.46 8.37 -6.81
N ALA A 86 -9.84 9.19 -7.66
CA ALA A 86 -8.42 9.10 -7.94
C ALA A 86 -7.59 9.17 -6.65
N LYS A 87 -6.77 8.13 -6.44
CA LYS A 87 -5.85 8.01 -5.29
C LYS A 87 -6.55 8.12 -3.93
N MET A 88 -7.77 7.59 -3.78
CA MET A 88 -8.57 7.71 -2.56
C MET A 88 -7.81 7.38 -1.27
N TYR A 89 -7.00 6.32 -1.26
CA TYR A 89 -6.25 5.90 -0.07
C TYR A 89 -5.18 6.92 0.36
N ARG A 90 -4.71 7.81 -0.54
CA ARG A 90 -3.74 8.87 -0.21
C ARG A 90 -4.40 10.12 0.38
N GLN A 91 -5.73 10.18 0.38
CA GLN A 91 -6.49 11.32 0.92
C GLN A 91 -6.81 11.14 2.41
N VAL A 92 -6.49 9.97 2.98
CA VAL A 92 -6.66 9.67 4.40
C VAL A 92 -5.34 9.93 5.12
N LEU A 93 -5.38 10.74 6.18
CA LEU A 93 -4.23 10.96 7.05
C LEU A 93 -4.07 9.74 7.98
N ILE A 94 -2.86 9.21 8.05
CA ILE A 94 -2.52 8.06 8.89
C ILE A 94 -2.12 8.56 10.27
N ASP A 95 -2.50 7.82 11.30
CA ASP A 95 -2.08 8.12 12.67
C ASP A 95 -0.55 8.21 12.76
N SER A 96 -0.06 9.17 13.54
CA SER A 96 1.36 9.37 13.79
C SER A 96 2.09 8.09 14.21
N GLU A 97 1.44 7.20 14.95
CA GLU A 97 2.03 5.93 15.40
C GLU A 97 2.25 4.95 14.24
N ASP A 98 1.37 4.99 13.23
CA ASP A 98 1.34 4.05 12.11
C ASP A 98 2.10 4.52 10.86
N GLN A 99 2.45 5.80 10.78
CA GLN A 99 3.17 6.38 9.63
C GLN A 99 4.50 5.66 9.33
N ASN A 100 5.13 5.08 10.35
CA ASN A 100 6.39 4.36 10.21
C ASN A 100 6.27 3.06 9.40
N PHE A 101 5.06 2.56 9.19
CA PHE A 101 4.80 1.35 8.40
C PHE A 101 4.47 1.65 6.92
N GLN A 102 4.35 2.93 6.54
CA GLN A 102 4.02 3.35 5.17
C GLN A 102 5.17 4.05 4.45
N ARG A 103 6.41 3.87 4.94
CA ARG A 103 7.58 4.53 4.37
C ARG A 103 7.95 3.92 3.03
N ILE A 104 8.43 4.75 2.12
CA ILE A 104 8.97 4.32 0.81
C ILE A 104 10.41 4.82 0.67
N VAL A 105 11.25 4.04 -0.01
CA VAL A 105 12.63 4.44 -0.31
C VAL A 105 12.68 5.12 -1.66
N TRP A 106 12.95 6.42 -1.69
CA TRP A 106 13.12 7.15 -2.95
C TRP A 106 14.58 7.10 -3.40
N ILE A 107 14.83 6.48 -4.55
CA ILE A 107 16.17 6.33 -5.14
C ILE A 107 16.24 7.18 -6.41
N TYR A 108 17.23 8.08 -6.51
CA TYR A 108 17.40 8.92 -7.69
C TYR A 108 18.18 8.19 -8.80
N ASN A 109 19.28 7.53 -8.45
CA ASN A 109 20.04 6.71 -9.36
C ASN A 109 20.00 5.25 -8.89
N PRO A 110 19.61 4.27 -9.73
CA PRO A 110 19.58 2.85 -9.36
C PRO A 110 20.93 2.30 -8.88
N SER A 111 22.03 2.98 -9.20
CA SER A 111 23.38 2.65 -8.76
C SER A 111 23.75 3.26 -7.40
N ASP A 112 22.92 4.13 -6.83
CA ASP A 112 23.14 4.66 -5.49
C ASP A 112 22.89 3.54 -4.48
N GLU A 113 23.92 3.18 -3.72
CA GLU A 113 23.75 2.27 -2.59
C GLU A 113 22.82 2.89 -1.56
N ILE A 114 21.83 2.12 -1.09
CA ILE A 114 20.97 2.52 0.02
C ILE A 114 21.85 2.46 1.28
N ALA A 115 22.50 3.57 1.61
CA ALA A 115 23.30 3.69 2.81
C ALA A 115 22.40 3.42 4.02
N SER A 116 22.74 2.40 4.81
CA SER A 116 22.15 2.10 6.12
C SER A 116 22.40 3.29 7.05
N THR A 117 21.54 4.30 7.00
CA THR A 117 21.69 5.48 7.84
C THR A 117 21.06 5.15 9.20
N ASN A 118 21.92 5.21 10.23
CA ASN A 118 21.69 4.86 11.65
C ASN A 118 20.38 5.39 12.25
#